data_AF-A0A9P2L999-F1
#
_entry.id   AF-A0A9P2L999-F1
#
_cell.length_a   1.000
_cell.length_b   1.000
_cell.length_c   1.000
_cell.angle_alpha   90.00
_cell.angle_beta   90.00
_cell.angle_gamma   90.00
#
_symmetry.space_group_name_H-M   'P 1'
#
loop_
_entity.id
_entity.type
_entity.pdbx_description
1 polymer ?
#
loop_
_entity_poly.entity_id
_entity_poly.type
_entity_poly.pdbx_seq_one_letter_code
_entity_poly.pdbx_strand_id
1 'polypeptide(L)'
;MRQYLESTDVINSIKLLLKHPFYSDKLILVVEGTSDIRFFRSIFDYENIKLESIDGKKNLLLAMEELVNSHKGKIISICDADFDHIEDLEHQRNKFDIYLTDYHDSEVMMLKSGSLFSFIDEYSKDEYLLSLKSELLNNVFNASKA
;
A
#
# COMPACT_ATOMS: atom_id res chain seq x y z
N MET A 1 21.71 -6.49 -12.38
CA MET A 1 22.39 -6.64 -11.06
C MET A 1 21.50 -6.11 -9.91
N ARG A 2 20.19 -6.41 -9.92
CA ARG A 2 19.21 -6.16 -8.85
C ARG A 2 18.48 -7.47 -8.53
N GLN A 3 19.25 -8.54 -8.40
CA GLN A 3 18.71 -9.85 -8.04
C GLN A 3 19.21 -10.11 -6.62
N TYR A 4 18.27 -10.18 -5.67
CA TYR A 4 18.47 -10.45 -4.24
C TYR A 4 19.04 -9.27 -3.43
N LEU A 5 18.23 -8.24 -3.21
CA LEU A 5 18.27 -7.57 -1.90
C LEU A 5 17.49 -8.50 -0.98
N GLU A 6 18.16 -9.09 0.01
CA GLU A 6 17.43 -9.87 1.01
C GLU A 6 16.56 -8.91 1.83
N SER A 7 15.47 -9.39 2.43
CA SER A 7 14.58 -8.55 3.27
C SER A 7 15.34 -7.79 4.36
N THR A 8 16.46 -8.36 4.81
CA THR A 8 17.43 -7.76 5.73
C THR A 8 18.07 -6.47 5.21
N ASP A 9 18.35 -6.36 3.91
CA ASP A 9 18.94 -5.15 3.31
C ASP A 9 17.97 -3.98 3.38
N VAL A 10 16.68 -4.23 3.12
CA VAL A 10 15.65 -3.19 3.19
C VAL A 10 15.43 -2.74 4.63
N ILE A 11 15.39 -3.68 5.59
CA ILE A 11 15.32 -3.37 7.02
C ILE A 11 16.51 -2.48 7.44
N ASN A 12 17.72 -2.82 7.02
CA ASN A 12 18.91 -2.03 7.31
C ASN A 12 18.85 -0.64 6.68
N SER A 13 18.35 -0.52 5.44
CA SER A 13 18.10 0.77 4.79
C SER A 13 17.12 1.63 5.62
N ILE A 14 16.01 1.05 6.07
CA ILE A 14 15.02 1.76 6.90
C ILE A 14 15.64 2.21 8.23
N LYS A 15 16.45 1.36 8.89
CA LYS A 15 17.19 1.75 10.11
C LYS A 15 18.14 2.92 9.87
N LEU A 16 18.77 2.99 8.70
CA LEU A 16 19.63 4.13 8.34
C LEU A 16 18.80 5.40 8.17
N LEU A 17 17.63 5.33 7.52
CA LEU A 17 16.71 6.45 7.39
C LEU A 17 16.26 6.96 8.77
N LEU A 18 15.86 6.06 9.67
CA LEU A 18 15.40 6.39 11.03
C LEU A 18 16.47 7.11 11.88
N LYS A 19 17.75 6.86 11.62
CA LYS A 19 18.87 7.50 12.34
C LYS A 19 19.33 8.81 11.70
N HIS A 20 18.97 9.07 10.45
CA HIS A 20 19.51 10.18 9.70
C HIS A 20 18.78 11.49 10.06
N PRO A 21 19.49 12.56 10.46
CA PRO A 21 18.86 13.79 10.97
C PRO A 21 17.83 14.42 10.05
N PHE A 22 18.03 14.36 8.73
CA PHE A 22 17.08 14.85 7.73
C PHE A 22 15.69 14.20 7.79
N TYR A 23 15.60 12.95 8.26
CA TYR A 23 14.33 12.22 8.38
C TYR A 23 13.79 12.23 9.81
N SER A 24 14.44 12.94 10.74
CA SER A 24 14.06 12.95 12.16
C SER A 24 12.62 13.42 12.40
N ASP A 25 12.12 14.35 11.59
CA ASP A 25 10.75 14.87 11.67
C ASP A 25 9.77 14.18 10.70
N LYS A 26 10.25 13.23 9.88
CA LYS A 26 9.44 12.54 8.89
C LYS A 26 8.87 11.22 9.43
N LEU A 27 7.70 10.85 8.93
CA LEU A 27 7.13 9.53 9.11
C LEU A 27 7.62 8.61 7.98
N ILE A 28 8.09 7.41 8.32
CA ILE A 28 8.42 6.38 7.32
C ILE A 28 7.18 5.52 7.10
N LEU A 29 6.70 5.47 5.86
CA LEU A 29 5.62 4.60 5.45
C LEU A 29 6.18 3.47 4.58
N VAL A 30 6.03 2.24 5.05
CA VAL A 30 6.47 1.03 4.34
C VAL A 30 5.28 0.36 3.67
N VAL A 31 5.40 0.06 2.38
CA VAL A 31 4.35 -0.62 1.61
C VAL A 31 4.83 -1.95 1.05
N GLU A 32 3.92 -2.84 0.68
CA GLU A 32 4.25 -4.18 0.18
C GLU A 32 4.92 -4.15 -1.21
N GLY A 33 4.37 -3.36 -2.12
CA GLY A 33 4.75 -3.37 -3.51
C GLY A 33 5.34 -2.05 -4.00
N THR A 34 6.14 -2.14 -5.06
CA THR A 34 6.53 -0.94 -5.82
C THR A 34 5.35 -0.29 -6.55
N SER A 35 4.30 -1.06 -6.85
CA SER A 35 2.99 -0.57 -7.31
C SER A 35 2.40 0.40 -6.29
N ASP A 36 2.41 0.01 -5.02
CA ASP A 36 1.75 0.72 -3.93
C ASP A 36 2.47 2.01 -3.62
N ILE A 37 3.80 2.04 -3.78
CA ILE A 37 4.55 3.31 -3.76
C ILE A 37 3.91 4.27 -4.76
N ARG A 38 3.65 3.86 -6.01
CA ARG A 38 3.09 4.78 -7.01
C ARG A 38 1.71 5.28 -6.62
N PHE A 39 0.88 4.40 -6.05
CA PHE A 39 -0.47 4.72 -5.59
C PHE A 39 -0.44 5.70 -4.41
N PHE A 40 0.20 5.33 -3.30
CA PHE A 40 0.30 6.18 -2.12
C PHE A 40 1.12 7.45 -2.39
N ARG A 41 1.99 7.42 -3.41
CA ARG A 41 2.70 8.62 -3.88
C ARG A 41 1.77 9.67 -4.54
N SER A 42 0.50 9.36 -4.77
CA SER A 42 -0.48 10.34 -5.25
C SER A 42 -1.33 10.92 -4.12
N ILE A 43 -1.31 10.29 -2.94
CA ILE A 43 -2.23 10.57 -1.84
C ILE A 43 -1.52 11.35 -0.72
N PHE A 44 -0.27 10.99 -0.42
CA PHE A 44 0.46 11.56 0.72
C PHE A 44 1.39 12.70 0.33
N ASP A 45 1.71 13.52 1.33
CA ASP A 45 2.67 14.64 1.23
C ASP A 45 4.12 14.18 1.49
N TYR A 46 5.01 14.39 0.52
CA TYR A 46 6.44 14.01 0.58
C TYR A 46 7.28 14.87 1.52
N GLU A 47 6.79 16.04 1.91
CA GLU A 47 7.53 16.87 2.86
C GLU A 47 7.61 16.16 4.21
N ASN A 48 6.52 15.51 4.62
CA ASN A 48 6.38 14.88 5.93
C ASN A 48 6.51 13.35 5.91
N ILE A 49 6.33 12.70 4.75
CA ILE A 49 6.31 11.23 4.64
C ILE A 49 7.42 10.73 3.71
N LYS A 50 8.14 9.69 4.16
CA LYS A 50 9.12 8.95 3.36
C LYS A 50 8.58 7.55 3.05
N LEU A 51 8.29 7.31 1.77
CA LEU A 51 7.86 6.00 1.27
C LEU A 51 9.05 5.06 1.02
N GLU A 52 8.88 3.80 1.43
CA GLU A 52 9.74 2.65 1.13
C GLU A 52 8.87 1.43 0.82
N SER A 53 9.37 0.47 0.03
CA SER A 53 8.65 -0.80 -0.24
C SER A 53 9.47 -2.01 0.17
N ILE A 54 8.79 -3.06 0.64
CA ILE A 54 9.38 -4.36 0.95
C ILE A 54 8.65 -5.44 0.16
N ASP A 55 9.37 -6.10 -0.76
CA ASP A 55 8.84 -7.10 -1.69
C ASP A 55 8.07 -8.23 -0.98
N GLY A 56 6.74 -8.08 -0.96
CA GLY A 56 5.77 -9.05 -0.45
C GLY A 56 5.41 -8.92 1.04
N LYS A 57 4.14 -9.17 1.33
CA LYS A 57 3.52 -9.08 2.67
C LYS A 57 4.30 -9.79 3.75
N LYS A 58 4.76 -11.03 3.50
CA LYS A 58 5.52 -11.81 4.49
C LYS A 58 6.77 -11.06 4.99
N ASN A 59 7.52 -10.45 4.08
CA ASN A 59 8.74 -9.72 4.42
C ASN A 59 8.41 -8.41 5.14
N LEU A 60 7.33 -7.73 4.73
CA LEU A 60 6.82 -6.54 5.38
C LEU A 60 6.42 -6.82 6.85
N LEU A 61 5.68 -7.90 7.11
CA LEU A 61 5.30 -8.31 8.46
C LEU A 61 6.53 -8.50 9.36
N LEU A 62 7.52 -9.29 8.89
CA LEU A 62 8.76 -9.53 9.63
C LEU A 62 9.54 -8.25 9.91
N ALA A 63 9.63 -7.36 8.93
CA ALA A 63 10.30 -6.07 9.08
C ALA A 63 9.61 -5.18 10.10
N MET A 64 8.28 -5.09 10.07
CA MET A 64 7.51 -4.25 10.99
C MET A 64 7.55 -4.77 12.42
N GLU A 65 7.50 -6.10 12.62
CA GLU A 65 7.70 -6.73 13.93
C GLU A 65 9.05 -6.36 14.57
N GLU A 66 10.10 -6.28 13.76
CA GLU A 66 11.44 -5.88 14.21
C GLU A 66 11.55 -4.38 14.49
N LEU A 67 10.96 -3.54 13.63
CA LEU A 67 11.23 -2.09 13.62
C LEU A 67 10.35 -1.30 14.59
N VAL A 68 9.06 -1.64 14.70
CA VAL A 68 8.07 -0.81 15.43
C VAL A 68 8.36 -0.74 16.92
N ASN A 69 8.82 -1.83 17.52
CA ASN A 69 9.13 -1.87 18.95
C ASN A 69 10.16 -0.81 19.36
N SER A 70 11.10 -0.47 18.47
CA SER A 70 12.15 0.53 18.74
C SER A 70 11.84 1.92 18.17
N HIS A 71 10.84 2.05 17.29
CA HIS A 71 10.59 3.28 16.53
C HIS A 71 9.10 3.62 16.42
N LYS A 72 8.32 3.26 17.44
CA LYS A 72 6.86 3.45 17.47
C LYS A 72 6.48 4.90 17.16
N GLY A 73 5.52 5.07 16.25
CA GLY A 73 5.06 6.39 15.79
C GLY A 73 5.98 7.11 14.80
N LYS A 74 7.15 6.53 14.45
CA LYS A 74 8.03 7.02 13.36
C LYS A 74 8.01 6.14 12.12
N ILE A 75 7.48 4.93 12.24
CA ILE A 75 7.29 4.00 11.15
C ILE A 75 5.90 3.40 11.21
N ILE A 76 5.23 3.33 10.07
CA ILE A 76 3.95 2.64 9.87
C ILE A 76 4.01 1.84 8.57
N SER A 77 3.07 0.92 8.38
CA SER A 77 2.96 0.18 7.13
C SER A 77 1.53 0.09 6.63
N ILE A 78 1.37 0.01 5.30
CA ILE A 78 0.12 -0.31 4.63
C ILE A 78 0.36 -1.49 3.68
N CYS A 79 -0.47 -2.53 3.75
CA CYS A 79 -0.45 -3.63 2.79
C CYS A 79 -1.87 -4.07 2.43
N ASP A 80 -1.98 -4.87 1.36
CA ASP A 80 -3.25 -5.45 0.95
C ASP A 80 -3.80 -6.35 2.06
N ALA A 81 -5.12 -6.35 2.22
CA ALA A 81 -5.75 -7.19 3.23
C ALA A 81 -5.68 -8.67 2.85
N ASP A 82 -5.74 -9.03 1.57
CA ASP A 82 -5.93 -10.41 1.11
C ASP A 82 -7.06 -11.10 1.90
N PHE A 83 -6.72 -12.12 2.70
CA PHE A 83 -7.63 -12.85 3.56
C PHE A 83 -7.60 -12.40 5.02
N ASP A 84 -6.75 -11.42 5.39
CA ASP A 84 -6.57 -11.02 6.80
C ASP A 84 -7.88 -10.56 7.45
N HIS A 85 -8.79 -9.92 6.69
CA HIS A 85 -10.13 -9.56 7.17
C HIS A 85 -11.04 -10.76 7.42
N ILE A 86 -10.88 -11.83 6.63
CA ILE A 86 -11.67 -13.06 6.76
C ILE A 86 -11.13 -13.89 7.93
N GLU A 87 -9.83 -13.78 8.20
CA GLU A 87 -9.11 -14.49 9.25
C GLU A 87 -9.06 -13.71 10.59
N ASP A 88 -9.73 -12.55 10.69
CA ASP A 88 -9.75 -11.67 11.87
C ASP A 88 -8.34 -11.29 12.40
N LEU A 89 -7.39 -11.04 11.48
CA LEU A 89 -5.98 -10.78 11.81
C LEU A 89 -5.65 -9.31 12.09
N GLU A 90 -6.59 -8.38 11.92
CA GLU A 90 -6.35 -6.93 12.01
C GLU A 90 -5.80 -6.51 13.37
N HIS A 91 -6.32 -7.10 14.44
CA HIS A 91 -5.81 -6.83 15.78
C HIS A 91 -4.35 -7.26 15.96
N GLN A 92 -3.91 -8.31 15.27
CA GLN A 92 -2.51 -8.71 15.25
C GLN A 92 -1.68 -7.76 14.42
N ARG A 93 -2.16 -7.35 13.24
CA ARG A 93 -1.46 -6.38 12.35
C ARG A 93 -1.25 -5.03 13.04
N ASN A 94 -2.30 -4.50 13.67
CA ASN A 94 -2.29 -3.23 14.36
C ASN A 94 -1.30 -3.15 15.53
N LYS A 95 -0.89 -4.29 16.12
CA LYS A 95 0.15 -4.30 17.18
C LYS A 95 1.51 -3.83 16.67
N PHE A 96 1.75 -3.98 15.38
CA PHE A 96 3.00 -3.63 14.70
C PHE A 96 2.79 -2.46 13.73
N ASP A 97 1.82 -1.57 14.00
CA ASP A 97 1.51 -0.40 13.19
C ASP A 97 1.35 -0.74 11.68
N ILE A 98 0.78 -1.91 11.39
CA ILE A 98 0.45 -2.40 10.04
C ILE A 98 -1.03 -2.21 9.81
N TYR A 99 -1.37 -1.39 8.81
CA TYR A 99 -2.72 -1.09 8.40
C TYR A 99 -3.04 -1.83 7.10
N LEU A 100 -4.27 -2.34 7.01
CA LEU A 100 -4.73 -3.05 5.82
C LEU A 100 -5.56 -2.11 4.95
N THR A 101 -5.60 -2.37 3.64
CA THR A 101 -6.61 -1.81 2.75
C THR A 101 -8.01 -2.16 3.25
N ASP A 102 -9.00 -1.28 3.06
CA ASP A 102 -10.38 -1.51 3.53
C ASP A 102 -11.06 -2.75 2.93
N TYR A 103 -10.59 -3.19 1.75
CA TYR A 103 -11.02 -4.40 1.04
C TYR A 103 -9.79 -5.26 0.72
N HIS A 104 -9.93 -6.26 -0.15
CA HIS A 104 -8.84 -7.18 -0.51
C HIS A 104 -7.54 -6.48 -0.90
N ASP A 105 -7.63 -5.47 -1.76
CA ASP A 105 -6.51 -4.69 -2.28
C ASP A 105 -6.95 -3.24 -2.57
N SER A 106 -6.01 -2.42 -3.04
CA SER A 106 -6.26 -1.02 -3.39
C SER A 106 -7.20 -0.86 -4.60
N GLU A 107 -7.15 -1.75 -5.58
CA GLU A 107 -8.01 -1.74 -6.77
C GLU A 107 -9.48 -1.99 -6.42
N VAL A 108 -9.76 -3.00 -5.60
CA VAL A 108 -11.10 -3.31 -5.09
C VAL A 108 -11.59 -2.19 -4.19
N MET A 109 -10.71 -1.56 -3.40
CA MET A 109 -11.05 -0.37 -2.62
C MET A 109 -11.51 0.78 -3.53
N MET A 110 -10.84 1.03 -4.64
CA MET A 110 -11.26 2.05 -5.62
C MET A 110 -12.60 1.71 -6.28
N LEU A 111 -12.81 0.44 -6.65
CA LEU A 111 -14.07 -0.04 -7.24
C LEU A 111 -15.25 0.10 -6.27
N LYS A 112 -15.04 -0.26 -4.99
CA LYS A 112 -16.09 -0.24 -3.96
C LYS A 112 -16.41 1.15 -3.45
N SER A 113 -15.42 2.03 -3.34
CA SER A 113 -15.62 3.44 -2.93
C SER A 113 -16.35 4.27 -3.99
N GLY A 114 -16.43 3.80 -5.24
CA GLY A 114 -16.99 4.56 -6.35
C GLY A 114 -16.08 5.67 -6.86
N SER A 115 -14.86 5.78 -6.34
CA SER A 115 -13.86 6.77 -6.76
C SER A 115 -13.50 6.61 -8.24
N LEU A 116 -13.37 5.37 -8.72
CA LEU A 116 -13.12 5.10 -10.14
C LEU A 116 -14.27 5.57 -11.05
N PHE A 117 -15.52 5.33 -10.63
CA PHE A 117 -16.68 5.79 -11.40
C PHE A 117 -16.80 7.30 -11.40
N SER A 118 -16.51 7.95 -10.28
CA SER A 118 -16.48 9.41 -10.16
C SER A 118 -15.41 10.01 -11.08
N PHE A 119 -14.24 9.37 -11.17
CA PHE A 119 -13.19 9.78 -12.11
C PHE A 119 -13.64 9.64 -13.58
N ILE A 120 -14.30 8.53 -13.94
CA ILE A 120 -14.86 8.36 -15.28
C ILE A 120 -15.90 9.43 -15.58
N ASP A 121 -16.80 9.72 -14.62
CA ASP A 121 -17.84 10.74 -14.75
C ASP A 121 -17.26 12.15 -14.98
N GLU A 122 -16.19 12.51 -14.29
CA GLU A 122 -15.55 13.82 -14.42
C GLU A 122 -14.84 14.01 -15.77
N TYR A 123 -14.18 12.97 -16.28
CA TYR A 123 -13.27 13.09 -17.44
C TYR A 123 -13.80 12.51 -18.75
N SER A 124 -15.05 12.04 -18.77
CA SER A 124 -15.67 11.47 -19.97
C SER A 124 -16.88 12.27 -20.41
N LYS A 125 -17.19 12.22 -21.70
CA LYS A 125 -18.46 12.78 -22.21
C LYS A 125 -19.61 11.82 -21.90
N ASP A 126 -20.80 12.38 -21.69
CA ASP A 126 -22.03 11.63 -21.40
C ASP A 126 -22.27 10.45 -22.35
N GLU A 127 -22.00 10.64 -23.64
CA GLU A 127 -22.20 9.61 -24.67
C GLU A 127 -21.30 8.36 -24.50
N TYR A 128 -20.20 8.46 -23.76
CA TYR A 128 -19.25 7.37 -23.50
C TYR A 128 -19.31 6.81 -22.08
N LEU A 129 -20.04 7.44 -21.16
CA LEU A 129 -20.05 7.05 -19.74
C LEU A 129 -20.46 5.59 -19.55
N LEU A 130 -21.58 5.21 -20.16
CA LEU A 130 -22.15 3.88 -19.96
C LEU A 130 -21.24 2.79 -20.55
N SER A 131 -20.65 3.02 -21.73
CA SER A 131 -19.72 2.09 -22.34
C SER A 131 -18.44 1.95 -21.53
N LEU A 132 -17.81 3.06 -21.10
CA LEU A 132 -16.56 3.03 -20.33
C LEU A 132 -16.73 2.31 -18.99
N LYS A 133 -17.79 2.60 -18.24
CA LYS A 133 -18.07 1.92 -16.97
C LYS A 133 -18.29 0.41 -17.17
N SER A 134 -19.04 0.04 -18.20
CA SER A 134 -19.41 -1.36 -18.46
C SER A 134 -18.23 -2.18 -19.00
N GLU A 135 -17.48 -1.63 -19.95
CA GLU A 135 -16.29 -2.28 -20.51
C GLU A 135 -15.21 -2.49 -19.45
N LEU A 136 -14.98 -1.51 -18.59
CA LEU A 136 -13.99 -1.64 -17.52
C LEU A 136 -14.38 -2.76 -16.54
N LEU A 137 -15.63 -2.80 -16.08
CA LEU A 137 -16.12 -3.87 -15.22
C LEU A 137 -15.99 -5.25 -15.87
N ASN A 138 -16.35 -5.35 -17.15
CA ASN A 138 -16.20 -6.59 -17.91
C ASN A 138 -14.74 -7.03 -18.05
N ASN A 139 -13.83 -6.08 -18.29
CA ASN A 139 -12.40 -6.37 -18.40
C ASN A 139 -11.82 -6.86 -17.08
N VAL A 140 -12.16 -6.21 -15.95
CA VAL A 140 -11.75 -6.65 -14.61
C VAL A 140 -12.27 -8.07 -14.33
N PHE A 141 -13.54 -8.33 -14.59
CA PHE A 141 -14.14 -9.65 -14.38
C PHE A 141 -13.55 -10.74 -15.27
N ASN A 142 -13.15 -10.41 -16.50
CA ASN A 142 -12.50 -11.36 -17.39
C ASN A 142 -11.06 -11.65 -16.96
N ALA A 143 -10.33 -10.63 -16.48
CA ALA A 143 -8.98 -10.79 -15.94
C ALA A 143 -8.97 -11.66 -14.67
N SER A 144 -10.00 -11.57 -13.81
CA SER A 144 -10.09 -12.36 -12.57
C SER A 144 -10.44 -13.84 -12.77
N LYS A 145 -10.73 -14.27 -14.00
CA LYS A 145 -11.02 -15.69 -14.33
C LYS A 145 -9.79 -16.48 -14.77
N ALA A 146 -8.68 -15.79 -15.06
CA ALA A 146 -7.41 -16.38 -15.48
C ALA A 146 -6.58 -16.84 -14.27
#